data_AF-A0A972EJL5-F1
#
_entry.id   AF-A0A972EJL5-F1
#
_cell.length_a   1.000
_cell.length_b   1.000
_cell.length_c   1.000
_cell.angle_alpha   90.00
_cell.angle_beta   90.00
_cell.angle_gamma   90.00
#
_symmetry.space_group_name_H-M   'P 1'
#
loop_
_entity.id
_entity.type
_entity.pdbx_description
1 polymer ?
#
loop_
_entity_poly.entity_id
_entity_poly.type
_entity_poly.pdbx_seq_one_letter_code
_entity_poly.pdbx_strand_id
1 'polypeptide(L)'
;MNELRKIVSNSNSIAITSHVDPDGDSIGSILALWLALKQKHKNKNTKVFINEALPDRYNFLPQSKHIKRYEDIKEKKFDLFFALDCGNKARLGQSIEAMEKSNVVVNIDHHISNTGFGDINIVDINSSSTCEMIYSIIKDMGLAIDPQIATCIYMGIVT
;
A
#
# COMPACT_ATOMS: atom_id res chain seq x y z
N MET A 1 5.95 12.90 -8.93
CA MET A 1 5.45 11.67 -9.60
C MET A 1 6.47 10.97 -10.50
N ASN A 2 7.24 11.68 -11.36
CA ASN A 2 8.28 11.04 -12.18
C ASN A 2 9.34 10.26 -11.36
N GLU A 3 9.70 10.79 -10.20
CA GLU A 3 10.65 10.14 -9.28
C GLU A 3 10.09 8.84 -8.69
N LEU A 4 8.87 8.85 -8.14
CA LEU A 4 8.21 7.64 -7.62
C LEU A 4 8.10 6.56 -8.70
N ARG A 5 7.72 6.93 -9.93
CA ARG A 5 7.67 6.02 -11.08
C ARG A 5 9.03 5.40 -11.38
N LYS A 6 10.12 6.17 -11.29
CA LYS A 6 11.50 5.68 -11.49
C LYS A 6 11.91 4.72 -10.38
N ILE A 7 11.61 5.04 -9.12
CA ILE A 7 11.89 4.17 -7.96
C ILE A 7 11.17 2.83 -8.14
N VAL A 8 9.86 2.84 -8.36
CA VAL A 8 9.07 1.63 -8.63
C VAL A 8 9.64 0.83 -9.80
N SER A 9 10.06 1.50 -10.88
CA SER A 9 10.64 0.83 -12.05
C SER A 9 11.99 0.16 -11.75
N ASN A 10 12.78 0.71 -10.82
CA ASN A 10 14.10 0.19 -10.45
C ASN A 10 14.05 -0.85 -9.32
N SER A 11 12.99 -0.90 -8.52
CA SER A 11 12.84 -1.86 -7.41
C SER A 11 12.43 -3.25 -7.89
N ASN A 12 13.19 -4.31 -7.57
CA ASN A 12 12.82 -5.69 -7.94
C ASN A 12 11.90 -6.34 -6.90
N SER A 13 12.04 -5.93 -5.63
CA SER A 13 11.24 -6.37 -4.51
C SER A 13 10.48 -5.19 -3.90
N ILE A 14 9.16 -5.34 -3.77
CA ILE A 14 8.26 -4.28 -3.28
C ILE A 14 7.37 -4.86 -2.19
N ALA A 15 7.33 -4.21 -1.04
CA ALA A 15 6.38 -4.46 0.04
C ALA A 15 5.30 -3.38 0.04
N ILE A 16 4.05 -3.78 0.28
CA ILE A 16 2.91 -2.88 0.45
C ILE A 16 2.15 -3.35 1.68
N THR A 17 2.00 -2.47 2.66
CA THR A 17 1.28 -2.74 3.91
C THR A 17 0.62 -1.47 4.43
N SER A 18 -0.15 -1.62 5.49
CA SER A 18 -0.83 -0.54 6.19
C SER A 18 -0.66 -0.69 7.72
N HIS A 19 -1.47 0.02 8.49
CA HIS A 19 -1.49 -0.03 9.94
C HIS A 19 -2.05 -1.35 10.48
N VAL A 20 -1.84 -1.59 11.78
CA VAL A 20 -2.60 -2.56 12.60
C VAL A 20 -4.06 -2.15 12.71
N ASP A 21 -4.96 -3.12 12.89
CA ASP A 21 -6.41 -2.93 12.91
C ASP A 21 -6.93 -2.32 11.59
N PRO A 22 -6.81 -3.04 10.45
CA PRO A 22 -7.11 -2.48 9.14
C PRO A 22 -8.62 -2.25 8.93
N ASP A 23 -8.95 -1.09 8.37
CA ASP A 23 -10.26 -0.66 7.93
C ASP A 23 -10.43 -0.76 6.38
N GLY A 24 -11.48 -0.14 5.84
CA GLY A 24 -11.79 -0.25 4.42
C GLY A 24 -10.81 0.51 3.54
N ASP A 25 -10.31 1.65 4.02
CA ASP A 25 -9.37 2.49 3.30
C ASP A 25 -7.98 1.86 3.22
N SER A 26 -7.47 1.38 4.35
CA SER A 26 -6.21 0.62 4.40
C SER A 26 -6.24 -0.63 3.51
N ILE A 27 -7.28 -1.47 3.55
CA ILE A 27 -7.37 -2.66 2.70
C ILE A 27 -7.57 -2.31 1.22
N GLY A 28 -8.42 -1.32 0.93
CA GLY A 28 -8.69 -0.85 -0.44
C GLY A 28 -7.42 -0.31 -1.10
N SER A 29 -6.68 0.54 -0.38
CA SER A 29 -5.50 1.23 -0.89
C SER A 29 -4.35 0.28 -1.19
N ILE A 30 -4.05 -0.67 -0.29
CA ILE A 30 -2.98 -1.66 -0.50
C ILE A 30 -3.30 -2.60 -1.66
N LEU A 31 -4.55 -3.03 -1.81
CA LEU A 31 -4.96 -3.89 -2.92
C LEU A 31 -4.95 -3.15 -4.25
N ALA A 32 -5.45 -1.92 -4.30
CA ALA A 32 -5.47 -1.10 -5.51
C ALA A 32 -4.06 -0.85 -6.04
N LEU A 33 -3.13 -0.44 -5.17
CA LEU A 33 -1.74 -0.23 -5.56
C LEU A 33 -1.08 -1.55 -5.98
N TRP A 34 -1.28 -2.62 -5.21
CA TRP A 34 -0.72 -3.93 -5.53
C TRP A 34 -1.18 -4.45 -6.91
N LEU A 35 -2.47 -4.35 -7.20
CA LEU A 35 -3.06 -4.74 -8.48
C LEU A 35 -2.47 -3.93 -9.64
N ALA A 36 -2.40 -2.61 -9.51
CA ALA A 36 -1.84 -1.73 -10.54
C ALA A 36 -0.37 -2.04 -10.83
N LEU A 37 0.44 -2.27 -9.79
CA LEU A 37 1.84 -2.66 -9.93
C LEU A 37 1.99 -4.05 -10.54
N LYS A 38 1.17 -5.03 -10.12
CA LYS A 38 1.19 -6.39 -10.68
C LYS A 38 0.77 -6.43 -12.15
N GLN A 39 -0.20 -5.61 -12.55
CA GLN A 39 -0.66 -5.52 -13.93
C GLN A 39 0.48 -5.03 -14.85
N LYS A 40 1.23 -4.02 -14.43
CA LYS A 40 2.33 -3.42 -15.22
C LYS A 40 3.65 -4.19 -15.11
N HIS A 41 3.98 -4.71 -13.94
CA HIS A 41 5.29 -5.29 -13.62
C HIS A 41 5.18 -6.73 -13.12
N LYS A 42 4.64 -7.63 -13.96
CA LYS A 42 4.36 -9.03 -13.62
C LYS A 42 5.53 -9.80 -13.00
N ASN A 43 6.77 -9.46 -13.38
CA ASN A 43 7.98 -10.15 -12.93
C ASN A 43 8.57 -9.61 -11.61
N LYS A 44 8.06 -8.50 -11.07
CA LYS A 44 8.53 -7.97 -9.78
C LYS A 44 7.97 -8.78 -8.61
N ASN A 45 8.80 -8.96 -7.59
CA ASN A 45 8.42 -9.57 -6.32
C ASN A 45 7.66 -8.55 -5.46
N THR A 46 6.41 -8.29 -5.84
CA THR A 46 5.50 -7.40 -5.09
C THR A 46 4.66 -8.20 -4.11
N LYS A 47 4.83 -7.94 -2.82
CA LYS A 47 4.06 -8.53 -1.73
C LYS A 47 3.12 -7.51 -1.13
N VAL A 48 1.87 -7.93 -0.89
CA VAL A 48 0.88 -7.20 -0.11
C VAL A 48 0.58 -8.00 1.14
N PHE A 49 0.64 -7.35 2.30
CA PHE A 49 0.43 -8.01 3.58
C PHE A 49 -0.09 -7.04 4.63
N ILE A 50 -0.60 -7.59 5.72
CA ILE A 50 -1.05 -6.88 6.92
C ILE A 50 -0.54 -7.61 8.17
N ASN A 51 -0.60 -6.98 9.34
CA ASN A 51 -0.12 -7.58 10.58
C ASN A 51 -0.99 -8.77 11.04
N GLU A 52 -2.28 -8.74 10.73
CA GLU A 52 -3.29 -9.65 11.31
C GLU A 52 -4.01 -10.47 10.23
N ALA A 53 -4.96 -11.31 10.61
CA ALA A 53 -5.83 -11.97 9.65
C ALA A 53 -6.72 -10.95 8.94
N LEU A 54 -6.96 -11.14 7.64
CA LEU A 54 -7.89 -10.29 6.88
C LEU A 54 -9.30 -10.41 7.49
N PRO A 55 -9.94 -9.30 7.91
CA PRO A 55 -11.31 -9.36 8.38
C PRO A 55 -12.27 -9.88 7.30
N ASP A 56 -13.15 -10.81 7.66
CA ASP A 56 -14.03 -11.52 6.70
C ASP A 56 -14.86 -10.60 5.84
N ARG A 57 -15.22 -9.43 6.38
CA ARG A 57 -15.97 -8.39 5.66
C ARG A 57 -15.26 -7.90 4.39
N TYR A 58 -13.96 -8.13 4.22
CA TYR A 58 -13.19 -7.74 3.04
C TYR A 58 -12.88 -8.90 2.09
N ASN A 59 -13.30 -10.13 2.40
CA ASN A 59 -13.03 -11.30 1.55
C ASN A 59 -13.58 -11.15 0.13
N PHE A 60 -14.64 -10.35 -0.05
CA PHE A 60 -15.24 -10.10 -1.35
C PHE A 60 -14.40 -9.20 -2.27
N LEU A 61 -13.40 -8.49 -1.74
CA LEU A 61 -12.59 -7.59 -2.56
C LEU A 61 -11.77 -8.39 -3.59
N PRO A 62 -11.62 -7.87 -4.81
CA PRO A 62 -10.82 -8.51 -5.84
C PRO A 62 -9.40 -8.85 -5.36
N GLN A 63 -9.00 -10.10 -5.55
CA GLN A 63 -7.68 -10.60 -5.16
C GLN A 63 -7.33 -10.49 -3.66
N SER A 64 -8.30 -10.28 -2.77
CA SER A 64 -8.13 -10.21 -1.31
C SER A 64 -7.31 -11.39 -0.73
N LYS A 65 -7.49 -12.60 -1.27
CA LYS A 65 -6.72 -13.82 -0.94
C LYS A 65 -5.19 -13.72 -1.10
N HIS A 66 -4.70 -12.71 -1.83
CA HIS A 66 -3.28 -12.46 -2.00
C HIS A 66 -2.65 -11.69 -0.84
N ILE A 67 -3.47 -11.01 -0.02
CA ILE A 67 -3.02 -10.39 1.22
C ILE A 67 -2.52 -11.51 2.13
N LYS A 68 -1.25 -11.41 2.52
CA LYS A 68 -0.63 -12.31 3.49
C LYS A 68 -0.65 -11.69 4.88
N ARG A 69 -0.58 -12.52 5.90
CA ARG A 69 -0.24 -12.04 7.24
C ARG A 69 1.26 -11.80 7.29
N TYR A 70 1.69 -10.85 8.12
CA TYR A 70 3.10 -10.53 8.28
C TYR A 70 3.90 -11.80 8.64
N GLU A 71 3.41 -12.64 9.55
CA GLU A 71 4.10 -13.89 9.91
C GLU A 71 4.30 -14.87 8.74
N ASP A 72 3.45 -14.81 7.71
CA ASP A 72 3.50 -15.72 6.56
C ASP A 72 4.52 -15.28 5.49
N ILE A 73 5.04 -14.05 5.55
CA ILE A 73 6.07 -13.58 4.61
C ILE A 73 7.48 -13.93 5.12
N LYS A 74 8.21 -14.77 4.37
CA LYS A 74 9.57 -15.21 4.76
C LYS A 74 10.62 -14.11 4.64
N GLU A 75 10.65 -13.44 3.49
CA GLU A 75 11.61 -12.37 3.23
C GLU A 75 11.03 -11.01 3.62
N LYS A 76 11.76 -10.30 4.48
CA LYS A 76 11.42 -9.02 5.10
C LYS A 76 12.23 -7.84 4.57
N LYS A 77 13.17 -8.09 3.66
CA LYS A 77 13.99 -7.04 3.02
C LYS A 77 13.41 -6.74 1.65
N PHE A 78 13.26 -5.45 1.34
CA PHE A 78 12.72 -5.00 0.07
C PHE A 78 13.49 -3.80 -0.48
N ASP A 79 13.50 -3.64 -1.79
CA ASP A 79 14.05 -2.45 -2.43
C ASP A 79 13.14 -1.24 -2.18
N LEU A 80 11.84 -1.47 -2.00
CA LEU A 80 10.83 -0.45 -1.80
C LEU A 80 9.74 -0.95 -0.85
N PHE A 81 9.40 -0.13 0.13
CA PHE A 81 8.34 -0.38 1.10
C PHE A 81 7.31 0.72 1.04
N PHE A 82 6.06 0.36 0.78
CA PHE A 82 4.91 1.27 0.88
C PHE A 82 4.19 1.07 2.21
N ALA A 83 4.08 2.15 2.98
CA ALA A 83 3.19 2.27 4.13
C ALA A 83 2.00 3.15 3.74
N LEU A 84 0.85 2.52 3.50
CA LEU A 84 -0.38 3.23 3.12
C LEU A 84 -1.26 3.44 4.34
N ASP A 85 -1.94 4.58 4.39
CA ASP A 85 -2.96 4.91 5.40
C ASP A 85 -2.44 4.89 6.85
N CYS A 86 -1.12 5.05 7.01
CA CYS A 86 -0.45 4.87 8.28
C CYS A 86 0.18 6.18 8.71
N GLY A 87 -0.40 6.82 9.73
CA GLY A 87 0.07 8.12 10.24
C GLY A 87 1.38 8.07 11.03
N ASN A 88 1.75 6.93 11.60
CA ASN A 88 3.02 6.84 12.32
C ASN A 88 3.58 5.42 12.29
N LYS A 89 4.90 5.31 12.37
CA LYS A 89 5.60 4.01 12.29
C LYS A 89 5.20 3.03 13.41
N ALA A 90 4.74 3.50 14.57
CA ALA A 90 4.31 2.60 15.65
C ALA A 90 3.05 1.82 15.26
N ARG A 91 2.19 2.38 14.40
CA ARG A 91 1.03 1.68 13.84
C ARG A 91 1.38 0.61 12.80
N LEU A 92 2.62 0.52 12.33
CA LEU A 92 3.04 -0.58 11.46
C LEU A 92 3.09 -1.93 12.18
N GLY A 93 3.07 -1.96 13.51
CA GLY A 93 3.15 -3.19 14.28
C GLY A 93 4.41 -3.99 13.96
N GLN A 94 4.26 -5.28 13.70
CA GLN A 94 5.39 -6.17 13.34
C GLN A 94 6.02 -5.79 12.00
N SER A 95 5.28 -5.12 11.11
CA SER A 95 5.77 -4.69 9.80
C SER A 95 6.89 -3.65 9.87
N ILE A 96 7.14 -3.04 11.04
CA ILE A 96 8.25 -2.11 11.24
C ILE A 96 9.61 -2.76 10.95
N GLU A 97 9.79 -4.05 11.24
CA GLU A 97 11.02 -4.79 10.94
C GLU A 97 11.29 -4.84 9.43
N ALA A 98 10.24 -5.02 8.62
CA ALA A 98 10.38 -5.02 7.17
C ALA A 98 10.64 -3.61 6.62
N MET A 99 10.06 -2.58 7.22
CA MET A 99 10.34 -1.18 6.88
C MET A 99 11.81 -0.85 7.13
N GLU A 100 12.35 -1.14 8.31
CA GLU A 100 13.74 -0.85 8.70
C GLU A 100 14.77 -1.59 7.84
N LYS A 101 14.42 -2.77 7.31
CA LYS A 101 15.28 -3.56 6.42
C LYS A 101 15.19 -3.13 4.96
N SER A 102 14.25 -2.26 4.60
CA SER A 102 14.01 -1.87 3.22
C SER A 102 14.90 -0.69 2.80
N ASN A 103 15.26 -0.62 1.52
CA ASN A 103 16.17 0.41 1.03
C ASN A 103 15.51 1.80 0.93
N VAL A 104 14.21 1.84 0.59
CA VAL A 104 13.42 3.07 0.45
C VAL A 104 12.03 2.84 1.03
N VAL A 105 11.56 3.78 1.84
CA VAL A 105 10.23 3.80 2.44
C VAL A 105 9.40 4.95 1.86
N VAL A 106 8.24 4.61 1.30
CA VAL A 106 7.25 5.57 0.82
C VAL A 106 6.02 5.49 1.72
N ASN A 107 5.68 6.59 2.37
CA ASN A 107 4.45 6.71 3.14
C ASN A 107 3.43 7.55 2.38
N ILE A 108 2.23 7.00 2.18
CA ILE A 108 1.10 7.68 1.53
C ILE A 108 -0.05 7.65 2.53
N ASP A 109 -0.54 8.82 2.91
CA ASP A 109 -1.48 8.93 4.03
C ASP A 109 -2.25 10.25 3.99
N HIS A 110 -3.41 10.29 4.62
CA HIS A 110 -4.25 11.50 4.71
C HIS A 110 -4.46 12.00 6.15
N HIS A 111 -3.95 11.28 7.15
CA HIS A 111 -4.14 11.67 8.55
C HIS A 111 -3.36 12.95 8.89
N ILE A 112 -4.03 13.90 9.56
CA ILE A 112 -3.38 15.10 10.11
C ILE A 112 -2.29 14.78 11.14
N SER A 113 -2.38 13.61 11.78
CA SER A 113 -1.41 13.12 12.76
C SER A 113 -0.17 12.47 12.12
N ASN A 114 -0.05 12.50 10.79
CA ASN A 114 1.06 11.88 10.10
C ASN A 114 2.42 12.47 10.53
N THR A 115 3.37 11.60 10.90
CA THR A 115 4.67 12.01 11.43
C THR A 115 5.77 12.15 10.37
N GLY A 116 5.48 11.86 9.10
CA GLY A 116 6.43 11.92 7.98
C GLY A 116 7.58 10.94 8.12
N PHE A 117 7.30 9.67 8.48
CA PHE A 117 8.35 8.70 8.82
C PHE A 117 9.01 7.99 7.63
N GLY A 118 8.48 8.16 6.41
CA GLY A 118 9.09 7.60 5.21
C GLY A 118 10.25 8.46 4.70
N ASP A 119 11.09 7.87 3.83
CA ASP A 119 12.06 8.64 3.03
C ASP A 119 11.33 9.57 2.05
N ILE A 120 10.18 9.12 1.57
CA ILE A 120 9.25 9.88 0.74
C ILE A 120 7.88 9.87 1.42
N ASN A 121 7.33 11.05 1.67
CA ASN A 121 6.02 11.21 2.29
C ASN A 121 5.10 11.94 1.32
N ILE A 122 4.01 11.29 0.93
CA ILE A 122 2.95 11.86 0.09
C ILE A 122 1.73 11.96 1.01
N VAL A 123 1.55 13.13 1.62
CA VAL A 123 0.50 13.37 2.61
C VAL A 123 -0.42 14.47 2.13
N ASP A 124 -1.73 14.19 2.08
CA ASP A 124 -2.76 15.18 1.76
C ASP A 124 -3.91 15.12 2.76
N ILE A 125 -3.91 16.05 3.70
CA ILE A 125 -4.92 16.14 4.77
C ILE A 125 -6.31 16.55 4.27
N ASN A 126 -6.42 17.02 3.03
CA ASN A 126 -7.71 17.35 2.42
C ASN A 126 -8.29 16.17 1.64
N SER A 127 -7.52 15.10 1.43
CA SER A 127 -8.01 13.88 0.80
C SER A 127 -8.99 13.18 1.73
N SER A 128 -10.12 12.71 1.17
CA SER A 128 -11.12 12.00 1.96
C SER A 128 -10.62 10.66 2.48
N SER A 129 -9.71 10.03 1.72
CA SER A 129 -9.12 8.73 2.02
C SER A 129 -7.77 8.56 1.35
N THR A 130 -6.96 7.62 1.81
CA THR A 130 -5.77 7.13 1.13
C THR A 130 -6.12 6.52 -0.23
N CYS A 131 -7.28 5.88 -0.38
CA CYS A 131 -7.78 5.35 -1.66
C CYS A 131 -7.97 6.44 -2.72
N GLU A 132 -8.45 7.62 -2.35
CA GLU A 132 -8.52 8.79 -3.25
C GLU A 132 -7.11 9.20 -3.73
N MET A 133 -6.12 9.21 -2.84
CA MET A 133 -4.74 9.50 -3.20
C MET A 133 -4.16 8.42 -4.12
N ILE A 134 -4.43 7.13 -3.83
CA ILE A 134 -3.99 6.01 -4.65
C ILE A 134 -4.58 6.06 -6.06
N TYR A 135 -5.83 6.46 -6.23
CA TYR A 135 -6.42 6.70 -7.54
C TYR A 135 -5.61 7.69 -8.37
N SER A 136 -5.30 8.85 -7.77
CA SER A 136 -4.52 9.91 -8.42
C SER A 136 -3.10 9.44 -8.73
N ILE A 137 -2.44 8.75 -7.80
CA ILE A 137 -1.09 8.22 -7.98
C ILE A 137 -1.02 7.17 -9.10
N ILE A 138 -1.98 6.24 -9.18
CA ILE A 138 -2.03 5.23 -10.24
C ILE A 138 -2.14 5.91 -11.61
N LYS A 139 -3.01 6.94 -11.73
CA LYS A 139 -3.16 7.74 -12.94
C LYS A 139 -1.87 8.48 -13.30
N ASP A 140 -1.27 9.17 -12.35
CA ASP A 140 -0.05 9.97 -12.58
C ASP A 140 1.17 9.11 -12.93
N MET A 141 1.19 7.85 -12.47
CA MET A 141 2.19 6.86 -12.87
C MET A 141 1.96 6.30 -14.27
N GLY A 142 0.83 6.61 -14.92
CA GLY A 142 0.44 6.08 -16.21
C GLY A 142 0.08 4.60 -16.17
N LEU A 143 -0.43 4.13 -15.02
CA LEU A 143 -0.94 2.78 -14.84
C LEU A 143 -2.43 2.73 -15.19
N ALA A 144 -2.91 1.59 -15.68
CA ALA A 144 -4.32 1.43 -16.01
C ALA A 144 -5.13 1.07 -14.76
N ILE A 145 -6.34 1.60 -14.68
CA ILE A 145 -7.34 1.25 -13.67
C ILE A 145 -8.36 0.35 -14.35
N ASP A 146 -8.35 -0.93 -13.99
CA ASP A 146 -9.37 -1.89 -14.40
C ASP A 146 -10.50 -1.99 -13.35
N PRO A 147 -11.60 -2.72 -13.62
CA PRO A 147 -12.71 -2.84 -12.67
C PRO A 147 -12.31 -3.43 -11.31
N GLN A 148 -11.28 -4.26 -11.23
CA GLN A 148 -10.82 -4.82 -9.95
C GLN A 148 -10.15 -3.72 -9.12
N ILE A 149 -9.26 -2.95 -9.72
CA ILE A 149 -8.61 -1.79 -9.08
C ILE A 149 -9.66 -0.77 -8.64
N ALA A 150 -10.61 -0.45 -9.53
CA ALA A 150 -11.68 0.51 -9.25
C ALA A 150 -12.57 0.06 -8.07
N THR A 151 -12.86 -1.23 -7.94
CA THR A 151 -13.63 -1.78 -6.82
C THR A 151 -12.90 -1.59 -5.49
N CYS A 152 -11.59 -1.86 -5.44
CA CYS A 152 -10.79 -1.66 -4.23
C CYS A 152 -10.71 -0.18 -3.82
N ILE A 153 -10.51 0.72 -4.79
CA ILE A 153 -10.49 2.17 -4.55
C ILE A 153 -11.85 2.64 -4.04
N TYR A 154 -12.94 2.25 -4.71
CA TYR A 154 -14.28 2.67 -4.34
C TYR A 154 -14.66 2.23 -2.92
N MET A 155 -14.27 1.03 -2.52
CA MET A 155 -14.49 0.54 -1.16
C MET A 155 -13.90 1.48 -0.12
N GLY A 156 -12.62 1.82 -0.23
CA GLY A 156 -11.96 2.68 0.76
C GLY A 156 -12.43 4.13 0.76
N ILE A 157 -12.99 4.62 -0.34
CA ILE A 157 -13.61 5.97 -0.39
C ILE A 157 -14.96 6.01 0.35
N VAL A 158 -15.70 4.90 0.39
CA VAL A 158 -17.07 4.87 0.92
C VAL A 158 -17.14 4.53 2.41
N THR A 159 -16.12 3.88 2.96
CA THR A 159 -16.08 3.41 4.36
C THR A 159 -15.54 4.44 5.32
#